data_AF-A0A034WUI8-F1
#
_entry.id   AF-A0A034WUI8-F1
#
_cell.length_a   1.000
_cell.length_b   1.000
_cell.length_c   1.000
_cell.angle_alpha   90.00
_cell.angle_beta   90.00
_cell.angle_gamma   90.00
#
_symmetry.space_group_name_H-M   'P 1'
#
loop_
_entity.id
_entity.type
_entity.pdbx_description
1 polymer ?
#
loop_
_entity_poly.entity_id
_entity_poly.type
_entity_poly.pdbx_seq_one_letter_code
_entity_poly.pdbx_strand_id
1 'polypeptide(L)'
;TAKVPKHVYRQSYQAPPLPQYDFVPQVTTPRLTKLDLQRDYNIDIFKTQLLDADFTALNATLCYDNQFCCHFEAARKPISSSRVYAAYRYRLAAYSGSQATVQRLETAALKVCAVFACTSVELYSCGRIFPAGVTVGNTHYFSALNVRASFPQAARRLIMPTSVDGSMLPLPVHTYKWQQVERHNLTDVTIGLLTPKLDLLTFGIWSNYFLDKVSQHNLDPILLPAQQSSGAAT
;
A
#
# COMPACT_ATOMS: atom_id res chain seq x y z
N THR A 1 5.67 -32.80 4.90
CA THR A 1 4.97 -31.87 3.98
C THR A 1 4.14 -30.90 4.80
N ALA A 2 4.52 -29.62 4.86
CA ALA A 2 3.72 -28.61 5.54
C ALA A 2 2.45 -28.33 4.73
N LYS A 3 1.28 -28.56 5.32
CA LYS A 3 -0.01 -28.23 4.70
C LYS A 3 -0.53 -26.95 5.34
N VAL A 4 -0.79 -25.93 4.51
CA VAL A 4 -1.47 -24.72 4.96
C VAL A 4 -2.94 -25.07 5.26
N PRO A 5 -3.44 -24.86 6.48
CA PRO A 5 -4.83 -25.16 6.82
C PRO A 5 -5.79 -24.36 5.95
N LYS A 6 -6.74 -25.04 5.31
CA LYS A 6 -7.80 -24.40 4.52
C LYS A 6 -8.75 -23.62 5.44
N HIS A 7 -9.39 -22.59 4.87
CA HIS A 7 -10.30 -21.63 5.52
C HIS A 7 -11.29 -22.22 6.55
N VAL A 8 -11.75 -23.46 6.33
CA VAL A 8 -12.69 -24.18 7.20
C VAL A 8 -12.14 -24.40 8.63
N TYR A 9 -10.82 -24.44 8.82
CA TYR A 9 -10.18 -24.68 10.13
C TYR A 9 -10.11 -23.44 11.04
N ARG A 10 -10.58 -22.27 10.59
CA ARG A 10 -10.52 -21.02 11.37
C ARG A 10 -11.70 -20.81 12.33
N GLN A 11 -12.75 -21.64 12.26
CA GLN A 11 -13.96 -21.43 13.07
C GLN A 11 -13.73 -21.57 14.58
N SER A 12 -12.71 -22.32 15.01
CA SER A 12 -12.36 -22.54 16.41
C SER A 12 -11.09 -21.82 16.87
N TYR A 13 -10.45 -21.01 16.02
CA TYR A 13 -9.24 -20.30 16.39
C TYR A 13 -9.59 -19.02 17.14
N GLN A 14 -9.37 -19.01 18.46
CA GLN A 14 -9.36 -17.80 19.25
C GLN A 14 -7.97 -17.16 19.13
N ALA A 15 -7.91 -16.01 18.47
CA ALA A 15 -6.70 -15.20 18.48
C ALA A 15 -6.39 -14.79 19.93
N PRO A 16 -5.10 -14.77 20.33
CA PRO A 16 -4.71 -14.24 21.62
C PRO A 16 -5.26 -12.82 21.81
N PRO A 17 -5.68 -12.43 23.03
CA PRO A 17 -6.06 -11.06 23.30
C PRO A 17 -4.89 -10.15 22.96
N LEU A 18 -5.14 -9.21 22.06
CA LEU A 18 -4.14 -8.28 21.61
C LEU A 18 -3.91 -7.22 22.69
N PRO A 19 -2.67 -6.86 23.02
CA PRO A 19 -2.40 -5.77 23.93
C PRO A 19 -3.00 -4.48 23.35
N GLN A 20 -3.98 -3.92 24.06
CA GLN A 20 -4.51 -2.60 23.76
C GLN A 20 -3.52 -1.57 24.28
N TYR A 21 -2.76 -0.97 23.37
CA TYR A 21 -1.92 0.17 23.70
C TYR A 21 -2.73 1.44 23.52
N ASP A 22 -2.87 2.21 24.59
CA ASP A 22 -3.44 3.55 24.50
C ASP A 22 -2.54 4.40 23.60
N PHE A 23 -3.14 4.94 22.53
CA PHE A 23 -2.43 5.81 21.61
C PHE A 23 -2.11 7.14 22.32
N VAL A 24 -0.83 7.42 22.52
CA VAL A 24 -0.36 8.71 23.02
C VAL A 24 0.31 9.47 21.86
N PRO A 25 -0.23 10.63 21.43
CA PRO A 25 0.40 11.43 20.38
C PRO A 25 1.83 11.83 20.77
N GLN A 26 2.80 11.50 19.92
CA GLN A 26 4.21 11.86 20.12
C GLN A 26 4.64 12.88 19.07
N VAL A 27 5.34 13.92 19.52
CA VAL A 27 5.92 14.94 18.62
C VAL A 27 6.98 14.31 17.72
N THR A 28 7.74 13.35 18.23
CA THR A 28 8.75 12.60 17.46
C THR A 28 8.46 11.11 17.57
N THR A 29 8.64 10.36 16.48
CA THR A 29 8.51 8.90 16.45
C THR A 29 9.82 8.25 16.01
N PRO A 30 10.07 6.99 16.40
CA PRO A 30 11.20 6.22 15.87
C PRO A 30 11.11 6.14 14.35
N ARG A 31 12.24 6.41 13.69
CA ARG A 31 12.34 6.34 12.23
C ARG A 31 13.54 5.51 11.83
N LEU A 32 13.36 4.63 10.85
CA LEU A 32 14.46 3.91 10.25
C LEU A 32 15.14 4.80 9.20
N THR A 33 16.38 5.21 9.44
CA THR A 33 17.13 6.14 8.58
C THR A 33 18.37 5.52 7.93
N LYS A 34 18.67 4.26 8.24
CA LYS A 34 19.85 3.51 7.75
C LYS A 34 19.52 2.63 6.53
N LEU A 35 18.53 3.04 5.75
CA LEU A 35 18.07 2.32 4.57
C LEU A 35 18.05 3.27 3.39
N ASP A 36 18.67 2.86 2.28
CA ASP A 36 18.49 3.53 1.00
C ASP A 36 17.43 2.77 0.20
N LEU A 37 16.29 3.42 0.00
CA LEU A 37 15.15 2.84 -0.70
C LEU A 37 15.16 3.33 -2.13
N GLN A 38 15.13 2.39 -3.07
CA GLN A 38 14.83 2.75 -4.45
C GLN A 38 13.41 3.33 -4.50
N ARG A 39 13.31 4.59 -4.91
CA ARG A 39 12.01 5.22 -5.15
C ARG A 39 11.28 4.45 -6.26
N ASP A 40 10.02 4.12 -5.99
CA ASP A 40 9.14 3.58 -7.02
C ASP A 40 8.87 4.65 -8.11
N TYR A 41 9.34 4.38 -9.32
CA TYR A 41 9.19 5.29 -10.46
C TYR A 41 7.77 5.27 -11.03
N ASN A 42 6.96 4.27 -10.70
CA ASN A 42 5.57 4.21 -11.13
C ASN A 42 4.74 5.35 -10.52
N ILE A 43 5.17 5.96 -9.42
CA ILE A 43 4.50 7.12 -8.81
C ILE A 43 4.36 8.27 -9.82
N ASP A 44 5.27 8.39 -10.79
CA ASP A 44 5.25 9.47 -11.78
C ASP A 44 4.14 9.30 -12.84
N ILE A 45 3.62 8.09 -13.01
CA ILE A 45 2.49 7.81 -13.90
C ILE A 45 1.15 7.74 -13.15
N PHE A 46 1.13 7.98 -11.84
CA PHE A 46 -0.10 7.99 -11.05
C PHE A 46 -0.77 9.35 -11.14
N LYS A 47 -2.09 9.39 -11.09
CA LYS A 47 -2.78 10.64 -10.76
C LYS A 47 -2.66 10.86 -9.26
N THR A 48 -2.22 12.05 -8.86
CA THR A 48 -1.98 12.37 -7.46
C THR A 48 -2.55 13.74 -7.08
N GLN A 49 -2.94 13.88 -5.83
CA GLN A 49 -3.41 15.14 -5.26
C GLN A 49 -2.66 15.42 -3.97
N LEU A 50 -1.98 16.57 -3.91
CA LEU A 50 -1.32 17.06 -2.69
C LEU A 50 -2.39 17.49 -1.67
N LEU A 51 -2.21 17.06 -0.44
CA LEU A 51 -3.02 17.49 0.69
C LEU A 51 -2.36 18.67 1.40
N ASP A 52 -3.19 19.57 1.95
CA ASP A 52 -2.74 20.70 2.73
C ASP A 52 -1.97 20.27 3.99
N ALA A 53 -1.14 21.16 4.52
CA ALA A 53 -0.24 20.81 5.64
C ALA A 53 -1.02 20.40 6.88
N ASP A 54 -2.13 21.09 7.05
CA ASP A 54 -2.91 21.34 8.24
C ASP A 54 -4.36 20.92 8.05
N PHE A 55 -4.70 20.19 6.97
CA PHE A 55 -6.03 19.61 6.80
C PHE A 55 -6.37 18.76 8.03
N THR A 56 -7.58 18.96 8.56
CA THR A 56 -8.12 18.21 9.70
C THR A 56 -9.16 17.19 9.28
N ALA A 57 -9.85 17.42 8.17
CA ALA A 57 -10.81 16.51 7.58
C ALA A 57 -10.69 16.54 6.05
N LEU A 58 -10.98 15.40 5.42
CA LEU A 58 -10.93 15.21 3.99
C LEU A 58 -11.98 14.17 3.59
N ASN A 59 -12.76 14.50 2.57
CA ASN A 59 -13.54 13.54 1.81
C ASN A 59 -13.31 13.84 0.31
N ALA A 60 -12.58 12.97 -0.38
CA ALA A 60 -12.14 13.21 -1.74
C ALA A 60 -12.28 11.98 -2.61
N THR A 61 -12.57 12.20 -3.89
CA THR A 61 -12.55 11.16 -4.92
C THR A 61 -11.51 11.52 -5.96
N LEU A 62 -10.56 10.62 -6.21
CA LEU A 62 -9.52 10.78 -7.21
C LEU A 62 -9.63 9.67 -8.25
N CYS A 63 -9.93 10.05 -9.48
CA CYS A 63 -10.13 9.12 -10.59
C CYS A 63 -8.92 9.13 -11.51
N TYR A 64 -8.31 7.95 -11.73
CA TYR A 64 -7.25 7.81 -12.74
C TYR A 64 -7.80 8.06 -14.14
N ASP A 65 -8.95 7.49 -14.44
CA ASP A 65 -9.75 7.65 -15.65
C ASP A 65 -11.24 7.59 -15.27
N ASN A 66 -12.15 7.55 -16.25
CA ASN A 66 -13.59 7.46 -15.99
C ASN A 66 -14.05 6.09 -15.47
N GLN A 67 -13.16 5.09 -15.43
CA GLN A 67 -13.48 3.71 -15.05
C GLN A 67 -12.93 3.32 -13.68
N PHE A 68 -11.89 4.01 -13.19
CA PHE A 68 -11.26 3.70 -11.91
C PHE A 68 -11.08 4.93 -11.03
N CYS A 69 -11.85 4.95 -9.94
CA CYS A 69 -11.83 6.00 -8.92
C CYS A 69 -11.51 5.43 -7.54
N CYS A 70 -10.71 6.18 -6.80
CA CYS A 70 -10.37 5.93 -5.41
C CYS A 70 -11.08 6.96 -4.54
N HIS A 71 -11.77 6.50 -3.49
CA HIS A 71 -12.43 7.36 -2.52
C HIS A 71 -11.65 7.35 -1.20
N PHE A 72 -11.42 8.55 -0.67
CA PHE A 72 -10.61 8.78 0.52
C PHE A 72 -11.41 9.57 1.54
N GLU A 73 -11.45 9.06 2.76
CA GLU A 73 -11.96 9.77 3.92
C GLU A 73 -10.87 9.80 4.97
N ALA A 74 -10.43 10.97 5.40
CA ALA A 74 -9.37 11.10 6.39
C ALA A 74 -9.71 12.18 7.42
N ALA A 75 -9.34 11.92 8.67
CA ALA A 75 -9.43 12.90 9.75
C ALA A 75 -8.10 12.93 10.51
N ARG A 76 -7.52 14.12 10.65
CA ARG A 76 -6.29 14.36 11.39
C ARG A 76 -6.52 15.27 12.57
N LYS A 77 -5.77 15.02 13.64
CA LYS A 77 -5.77 15.86 14.84
C LYS A 77 -4.38 16.46 15.04
N PRO A 78 -4.28 17.76 15.38
CA PRO A 78 -3.00 18.41 15.60
C PRO A 78 -2.29 17.86 16.83
N ILE A 79 -0.97 17.95 16.82
CA ILE A 79 -0.08 17.70 17.94
C ILE A 79 0.61 19.02 18.26
N SER A 80 0.75 19.37 19.54
CA SER A 80 1.54 20.54 19.93
C SER A 80 3.00 20.31 19.52
N SER A 81 3.36 20.80 18.34
CA SER A 81 4.68 20.62 17.75
C SER A 81 5.34 21.97 17.54
N SER A 82 6.67 21.99 17.70
CA SER A 82 7.47 23.15 17.33
C SER A 82 7.57 23.25 15.81
N ARG A 83 7.47 24.47 15.26
CA ARG A 83 7.69 24.74 13.81
C ARG A 83 9.12 24.44 13.34
N VAL A 84 10.01 24.05 14.26
CA VAL A 84 11.43 23.77 13.99
C VAL A 84 11.64 22.41 13.29
N TYR A 85 10.70 21.46 13.41
CA TYR A 85 10.87 20.12 12.82
C TYR A 85 10.39 20.03 11.37
N ALA A 86 11.11 19.23 10.57
CA ALA A 86 10.60 18.82 9.27
C ALA A 86 9.39 17.89 9.43
N ALA A 87 8.47 17.89 8.47
CA ALA A 87 7.27 17.05 8.52
C ALA A 87 6.96 16.48 7.13
N TYR A 88 6.45 15.25 7.11
CA TYR A 88 5.99 14.63 5.86
C TYR A 88 4.79 15.38 5.28
N ARG A 89 4.76 15.44 3.95
CA ARG A 89 3.61 15.84 3.14
C ARG A 89 2.88 14.61 2.67
N TYR A 90 1.56 14.69 2.54
CA TYR A 90 0.75 13.57 2.10
C TYR A 90 0.10 13.84 0.74
N ARG A 91 0.04 12.79 -0.08
CA ARG A 91 -0.67 12.80 -1.35
C ARG A 91 -1.65 11.64 -1.41
N LEU A 92 -2.80 11.90 -2.02
CA LEU A 92 -3.69 10.85 -2.52
C LEU A 92 -3.16 10.38 -3.87
N ALA A 93 -3.39 9.11 -4.20
CA ALA A 93 -2.97 8.53 -5.46
C ALA A 93 -3.98 7.52 -6.00
N ALA A 94 -4.20 7.60 -7.31
CA ALA A 94 -5.00 6.67 -8.08
C ALA A 94 -4.23 6.27 -9.34
N TYR A 95 -4.18 4.96 -9.62
CA TYR A 95 -3.61 4.43 -10.86
C TYR A 95 -4.41 3.25 -11.37
N SER A 96 -4.53 3.16 -12.70
CA SER A 96 -5.13 2.01 -13.39
C SER A 96 -4.49 1.87 -14.76
N GLY A 97 -3.61 0.90 -14.95
CA GLY A 97 -2.96 0.71 -16.24
C GLY A 97 -1.95 -0.42 -16.27
N SER A 98 -1.44 -0.72 -17.48
CA SER A 98 -0.45 -1.76 -17.77
C SER A 98 0.97 -1.23 -18.01
N GLN A 99 1.17 0.08 -17.80
CA GLN A 99 2.45 0.74 -18.04
C GLN A 99 3.35 0.78 -16.80
N ALA A 100 2.81 0.41 -15.63
CA ALA A 100 3.62 0.26 -14.43
C ALA A 100 4.65 -0.85 -14.65
N THR A 101 5.80 -0.72 -14.03
CA THR A 101 6.91 -1.67 -14.16
C THR A 101 7.37 -2.17 -12.82
N VAL A 102 7.72 -3.45 -12.75
CA VAL A 102 8.46 -4.00 -11.62
C VAL A 102 9.94 -3.71 -11.89
N GLN A 103 10.56 -2.89 -11.04
CA GLN A 103 11.97 -2.51 -11.16
C GLN A 103 12.39 -1.92 -12.53
N ARG A 104 11.46 -1.32 -13.29
CA ARG A 104 11.68 -0.82 -14.68
C ARG A 104 11.96 -1.91 -15.72
N LEU A 105 11.65 -3.16 -15.38
CA LEU A 105 12.01 -4.33 -16.15
C LEU A 105 10.79 -4.89 -16.88
N GLU A 106 9.80 -5.35 -16.12
CA GLU A 106 8.59 -5.95 -16.68
C GLU A 106 7.37 -5.10 -16.41
N THR A 107 6.50 -4.98 -17.41
CA THR A 107 5.20 -4.33 -17.25
C THR A 107 4.30 -5.13 -16.31
N ALA A 108 3.62 -4.44 -15.40
CA ALA A 108 2.57 -4.97 -14.56
C ALA A 108 1.27 -4.20 -14.80
N ALA A 109 0.15 -4.91 -14.85
CA ALA A 109 -1.16 -4.26 -14.88
C ALA A 109 -1.61 -3.99 -13.45
N LEU A 110 -1.45 -2.75 -13.00
CA LEU A 110 -1.74 -2.36 -11.64
C LEU A 110 -3.03 -1.53 -11.55
N LYS A 111 -3.73 -1.71 -10.43
CA LYS A 111 -4.72 -0.74 -9.95
C LYS A 111 -4.37 -0.38 -8.51
N VAL A 112 -4.20 0.90 -8.23
CA VAL A 112 -3.67 1.37 -6.93
C VAL A 112 -4.51 2.53 -6.42
N CYS A 113 -4.87 2.47 -5.14
CA CYS A 113 -5.45 3.57 -4.38
C CYS A 113 -4.64 3.74 -3.11
N ALA A 114 -3.93 4.84 -2.92
CA ALA A 114 -3.08 5.00 -1.75
C ALA A 114 -3.01 6.44 -1.25
N VAL A 115 -2.76 6.57 0.04
CA VAL A 115 -2.19 7.79 0.64
C VAL A 115 -0.72 7.49 0.88
N PHE A 116 0.18 8.33 0.37
CA PHE A 116 1.61 8.17 0.59
C PHE A 116 2.28 9.45 1.05
N ALA A 117 3.41 9.28 1.74
CA ALA A 117 4.21 10.37 2.27
C ALA A 117 5.29 10.85 1.28
N CYS A 118 5.61 12.12 1.39
CA CYS A 118 6.64 12.82 0.64
C CYS A 118 7.45 13.70 1.60
N THR A 119 8.76 13.82 1.36
CA THR A 119 9.62 14.67 2.21
C THR A 119 9.44 16.16 1.91
N SER A 120 8.81 16.51 0.79
CA SER A 120 8.45 17.88 0.41
C SER A 120 7.15 17.89 -0.41
N VAL A 121 6.75 19.06 -0.94
CA VAL A 121 5.50 19.18 -1.71
C VAL A 121 5.61 18.58 -3.11
N GLU A 122 6.83 18.42 -3.62
CA GLU A 122 7.12 17.93 -4.96
C GLU A 122 6.97 16.41 -5.07
N LEU A 123 6.40 15.93 -6.19
CA LEU A 123 6.11 14.51 -6.41
C LEU A 123 7.36 13.60 -6.40
N TYR A 124 8.51 14.12 -6.86
CA TYR A 124 9.76 13.35 -6.88
C TYR A 124 10.27 13.00 -5.48
N SER A 125 9.81 13.72 -4.45
CA SER A 125 10.16 13.50 -3.04
C SER A 125 9.32 12.41 -2.38
N CYS A 126 8.26 11.95 -3.04
CA CYS A 126 7.36 10.93 -2.54
C CYS A 126 7.98 9.54 -2.61
N GLY A 127 7.65 8.70 -1.62
CA GLY A 127 8.27 7.38 -1.47
C GLY A 127 9.72 7.44 -0.96
N ARG A 128 10.15 8.60 -0.44
CA ARG A 128 11.46 8.78 0.21
C ARG A 128 11.28 9.00 1.71
N ILE A 129 12.34 8.73 2.46
CA ILE A 129 12.45 9.03 3.89
C ILE A 129 13.44 10.18 4.11
N PHE A 130 13.22 11.00 5.14
CA PHE A 130 14.21 12.00 5.52
C PHE A 130 15.51 11.33 6.01
N PRO A 131 16.69 11.89 5.68
CA PRO A 131 17.98 11.34 6.10
C PRO A 131 18.21 11.47 7.61
N ALA A 132 19.20 10.75 8.15
CA ALA A 132 19.46 10.64 9.59
C ALA A 132 19.75 11.98 10.30
N GLY A 133 20.30 12.98 9.59
CA GLY A 133 20.60 14.30 10.15
C GLY A 133 19.40 15.25 10.26
N VAL A 134 18.21 14.85 9.81
CA VAL A 134 17.01 15.70 9.82
C VAL A 134 16.06 15.27 10.91
N THR A 135 15.83 16.17 11.88
CA THR A 135 14.82 15.97 12.93
C THR A 135 13.43 16.14 12.33
N VAL A 136 12.67 15.05 12.32
CA VAL A 136 11.30 15.01 11.80
C VAL A 136 10.31 14.92 12.95
N GLY A 137 9.30 15.79 12.90
CA GLY A 137 8.23 15.86 13.89
C GLY A 137 6.87 15.62 13.27
N ASN A 138 5.98 15.01 14.05
CA ASN A 138 4.57 14.89 13.72
C ASN A 138 3.86 16.18 14.12
N THR A 139 3.32 16.89 13.13
CA THR A 139 2.44 18.04 13.36
C THR A 139 1.00 17.61 13.61
N HIS A 140 0.63 16.45 13.06
CA HIS A 140 -0.69 15.85 13.13
C HIS A 140 -0.57 14.33 13.17
N TYR A 141 -1.62 13.65 13.65
CA TYR A 141 -1.80 12.22 13.49
C TYR A 141 -3.12 11.92 12.78
N PHE A 142 -3.18 10.81 12.05
CA PHE A 142 -4.43 10.30 11.50
C PHE A 142 -5.26 9.68 12.61
N SER A 143 -6.38 10.30 12.93
CA SER A 143 -7.40 9.74 13.83
C SER A 143 -8.36 8.80 13.09
N ALA A 144 -8.54 9.03 11.79
CA ALA A 144 -9.22 8.13 10.87
C ALA A 144 -8.60 8.25 9.47
N LEU A 145 -8.56 7.13 8.75
CA LEU A 145 -8.20 7.08 7.35
C LEU A 145 -8.87 5.86 6.73
N ASN A 146 -9.74 6.09 5.74
CA ASN A 146 -10.40 5.05 4.96
C ASN A 146 -10.10 5.27 3.48
N VAL A 147 -9.76 4.19 2.79
CA VAL A 147 -9.55 4.16 1.34
C VAL A 147 -10.42 3.06 0.76
N ARG A 148 -11.20 3.37 -0.27
CA ARG A 148 -12.06 2.40 -0.93
C ARG A 148 -12.09 2.59 -2.45
N ALA A 149 -12.27 1.48 -3.17
CA ALA A 149 -12.46 1.47 -4.61
C ALA A 149 -13.12 0.16 -5.07
N SER A 150 -13.64 0.17 -6.29
CA SER A 150 -14.20 -1.02 -6.95
C SER A 150 -13.22 -1.53 -8.01
N PHE A 151 -12.85 -2.79 -7.89
CA PHE A 151 -11.86 -3.45 -8.76
C PHE A 151 -12.57 -4.42 -9.71
N PRO A 152 -12.39 -4.31 -11.05
CA PRO A 152 -12.97 -5.27 -11.98
C PRO A 152 -12.50 -6.70 -11.68
N GLN A 153 -13.41 -7.66 -11.88
CA GLN A 153 -13.09 -9.07 -11.80
C GLN A 153 -12.11 -9.46 -12.93
N ALA A 154 -11.22 -10.40 -12.64
CA ALA A 154 -10.32 -11.01 -13.60
C ALA A 154 -9.91 -12.40 -13.10
N ALA A 155 -9.67 -13.34 -14.02
CA ALA A 155 -9.31 -14.71 -13.68
C ALA A 155 -8.02 -14.80 -12.85
N ARG A 156 -7.04 -13.94 -13.14
CA ARG A 156 -5.76 -13.87 -12.43
C ARG A 156 -5.52 -12.45 -11.92
N ARG A 157 -5.84 -12.21 -10.65
CA ARG A 157 -5.52 -10.95 -9.97
C ARG A 157 -5.19 -11.18 -8.49
N LEU A 158 -4.41 -10.26 -7.94
CA LEU A 158 -4.13 -10.15 -6.51
C LEU A 158 -4.54 -8.76 -6.06
N ILE A 159 -5.37 -8.66 -5.04
CA ILE A 159 -5.71 -7.41 -4.35
C ILE A 159 -5.24 -7.56 -2.91
N MET A 160 -4.45 -6.61 -2.42
CA MET A 160 -3.92 -6.65 -1.06
C MET A 160 -3.87 -5.28 -0.41
N PRO A 161 -3.95 -5.21 0.93
CA PRO A 161 -3.64 -3.99 1.65
C PRO A 161 -2.16 -3.64 1.47
N THR A 162 -1.87 -2.34 1.41
CA THR A 162 -0.51 -1.81 1.54
C THR A 162 -0.48 -0.81 2.68
N SER A 163 0.48 -0.96 3.59
CA SER A 163 0.57 -0.16 4.80
C SER A 163 2.01 -0.17 5.29
N VAL A 164 2.62 0.99 5.55
CA VAL A 164 3.97 1.11 6.11
C VAL A 164 4.04 2.32 7.03
N ASP A 165 4.65 2.18 8.20
CA ASP A 165 4.90 3.26 9.15
C ASP A 165 6.32 3.86 9.05
N GLY A 166 6.62 4.87 9.86
CA GLY A 166 7.92 5.56 9.88
C GLY A 166 9.10 4.66 10.27
N SER A 167 8.83 3.51 10.88
CA SER A 167 9.82 2.47 11.20
C SER A 167 10.01 1.45 10.07
N MET A 168 9.42 1.71 8.89
CA MET A 168 9.46 0.82 7.71
C MET A 168 8.80 -0.55 7.96
N LEU A 169 7.90 -0.63 8.93
CA LEU A 169 7.18 -1.86 9.25
C LEU A 169 5.74 -1.82 8.72
N PRO A 170 5.19 -2.96 8.30
CA PRO A 170 3.78 -3.05 8.00
C PRO A 170 2.95 -2.78 9.25
N LEU A 171 1.79 -2.14 9.08
CA LEU A 171 0.88 -1.93 10.20
C LEU A 171 0.41 -3.29 10.73
N PRO A 172 0.34 -3.49 12.06
CA PRO A 172 -0.22 -4.71 12.62
C PRO A 172 -1.67 -4.89 12.20
N VAL A 173 -2.08 -6.12 11.86
CA VAL A 173 -3.40 -6.45 11.32
C VAL A 173 -4.59 -6.04 12.18
N HIS A 174 -4.39 -5.78 13.47
CA HIS A 174 -5.42 -5.31 14.39
C HIS A 174 -5.59 -3.79 14.42
N THR A 175 -4.71 -3.05 13.77
CA THR A 175 -4.71 -1.57 13.75
C THR A 175 -5.45 -1.01 12.54
N TYR A 176 -5.87 -1.88 11.61
CA TYR A 176 -6.68 -1.53 10.45
C TYR A 176 -7.70 -2.64 10.18
N LYS A 177 -8.80 -2.27 9.53
CA LYS A 177 -9.80 -3.18 8.97
C LYS A 177 -9.57 -3.34 7.47
N TRP A 178 -9.80 -4.55 6.98
CA TRP A 178 -9.83 -4.88 5.57
C TRP A 178 -11.16 -5.55 5.24
N GLN A 179 -11.87 -5.02 4.26
CA GLN A 179 -13.16 -5.56 3.81
C GLN A 179 -13.15 -5.72 2.30
N GLN A 180 -13.61 -6.89 1.85
CA GLN A 180 -13.76 -7.24 0.45
C GLN A 180 -15.17 -7.78 0.23
N VAL A 181 -15.91 -7.17 -0.69
CA VAL A 181 -17.25 -7.60 -1.08
C VAL A 181 -17.24 -7.90 -2.57
N GLU A 182 -17.40 -9.18 -2.90
CA GLU A 182 -17.47 -9.61 -4.30
C GLU A 182 -18.87 -9.35 -4.85
N ARG A 183 -18.92 -8.74 -6.04
CA ARG A 183 -20.11 -8.59 -6.87
C ARG A 183 -19.87 -9.28 -8.21
N HIS A 184 -20.89 -9.36 -9.05
CA HIS A 184 -20.84 -10.08 -10.33
C HIS A 184 -19.61 -9.72 -11.19
N ASN A 185 -19.35 -8.43 -11.42
CA ASN A 185 -18.24 -7.95 -12.27
C ASN A 185 -17.20 -7.10 -11.53
N LEU A 186 -17.38 -6.88 -10.23
CA LEU A 186 -16.58 -5.97 -9.43
C LEU A 186 -16.24 -6.60 -8.07
N THR A 187 -15.25 -6.04 -7.41
CA THR A 187 -14.94 -6.32 -6.01
C THR A 187 -14.74 -4.99 -5.33
N ASP A 188 -15.63 -4.68 -4.39
CA ASP A 188 -15.49 -3.50 -3.57
C ASP A 188 -14.52 -3.80 -2.45
N VAL A 189 -13.53 -2.94 -2.30
CA VAL A 189 -12.45 -3.11 -1.34
C VAL A 189 -12.39 -1.86 -0.49
N THR A 190 -12.32 -2.05 0.81
CA THR A 190 -12.14 -0.96 1.78
C THR A 190 -11.04 -1.34 2.77
N ILE A 191 -10.09 -0.43 2.95
CA ILE A 191 -9.11 -0.45 4.04
C ILE A 191 -9.33 0.77 4.92
N GLY A 192 -9.32 0.58 6.25
CA GLY A 192 -9.55 1.67 7.19
C GLY A 192 -8.76 1.52 8.47
N LEU A 193 -8.24 2.61 9.03
CA LEU A 193 -7.62 2.58 10.35
C LEU A 193 -8.65 2.27 11.43
N LEU A 194 -8.28 1.41 12.38
CA LEU A 194 -9.04 1.12 13.60
C LEU A 194 -8.47 1.90 14.79
N THR A 195 -7.17 2.16 14.78
CA THR A 195 -6.46 2.92 15.81
C THR A 195 -5.79 4.14 15.18
N PRO A 196 -5.66 5.26 15.90
CA PRO A 196 -4.92 6.41 15.40
C PRO A 196 -3.46 6.04 15.05
N LYS A 197 -2.90 6.72 14.05
CA LYS A 197 -1.53 6.48 13.59
C LYS A 197 -0.77 7.78 13.37
N LEU A 198 0.46 7.77 13.88
CA LEU A 198 1.50 8.72 13.53
C LEU A 198 2.15 8.25 12.21
N ASP A 199 2.94 9.11 11.58
CA ASP A 199 4.01 8.74 10.65
C ASP A 199 3.75 7.62 9.63
N LEU A 200 2.58 7.61 8.97
CA LEU A 200 2.32 6.72 7.85
C LEU A 200 3.21 7.08 6.65
N LEU A 201 3.93 6.12 6.09
CA LEU A 201 4.64 6.29 4.83
C LEU A 201 3.75 5.91 3.63
N THR A 202 2.93 4.87 3.79
CA THR A 202 1.86 4.54 2.83
C THR A 202 0.71 3.83 3.52
N PHE A 203 -0.50 4.02 3.01
CA PHE A 203 -1.71 3.31 3.42
C PHE A 203 -2.71 3.26 2.27
N GLY A 204 -3.16 2.06 1.89
CA GLY A 204 -4.08 1.91 0.79
C GLY A 204 -4.27 0.48 0.28
N ILE A 205 -4.65 0.40 -0.98
CA ILE A 205 -4.98 -0.81 -1.71
C ILE A 205 -4.06 -0.90 -2.93
N TRP A 206 -3.38 -2.04 -3.05
CA TRP A 206 -2.58 -2.36 -4.23
C TRP A 206 -3.17 -3.61 -4.90
N SER A 207 -3.31 -3.56 -6.21
CA SER A 207 -3.81 -4.65 -7.02
C SER A 207 -2.92 -4.89 -8.23
N ASN A 208 -2.66 -6.16 -8.52
CA ASN A 208 -2.01 -6.62 -9.75
C ASN A 208 -2.94 -7.56 -10.53
N TYR A 209 -3.13 -7.25 -11.79
CA TYR A 209 -3.81 -8.05 -12.80
C TYR A 209 -2.72 -8.77 -13.59
N PHE A 210 -2.56 -10.07 -13.35
CA PHE A 210 -1.44 -10.80 -13.95
C PHE A 210 -1.61 -10.86 -15.46
N LEU A 211 -0.60 -10.36 -16.17
CA LEU A 211 -0.53 -10.44 -17.63
C LEU A 211 -0.10 -11.85 -18.03
N ASP A 212 -0.69 -12.37 -19.11
CA ASP A 212 -0.24 -13.62 -19.74
C ASP A 212 0.98 -13.34 -20.63
N LYS A 213 2.07 -12.89 -20.01
CA LYS A 213 3.37 -12.69 -20.64
C LYS A 213 4.37 -13.66 -20.04
N VAL A 214 5.21 -14.26 -20.89
CA VAL A 214 6.38 -15.01 -20.45
C VAL A 214 7.38 -14.00 -19.89
N SER A 215 7.82 -14.21 -18.65
CA SER A 215 8.87 -13.38 -18.06
C SER A 215 10.11 -13.47 -18.94
N GLN A 216 10.62 -12.32 -19.36
CA GLN A 216 11.84 -12.24 -20.16
C GLN A 216 13.08 -12.09 -19.28
N HIS A 217 12.89 -12.11 -17.95
CA HIS A 217 13.97 -12.06 -16.99
C HIS A 217 14.59 -13.45 -16.80
N ASN A 218 15.79 -13.60 -17.36
CA ASN A 218 16.69 -14.74 -17.18
C ASN A 218 17.15 -14.90 -15.72
N LEU A 219 16.29 -15.38 -14.83
CA LEU A 219 16.72 -15.87 -13.51
C LEU A 219 16.40 -17.34 -13.25
N ASP A 220 15.68 -18.02 -14.14
CA ASP A 220 15.62 -19.49 -14.15
C ASP A 220 15.84 -20.01 -15.58
N PRO A 221 16.76 -20.97 -15.81
CA PRO A 221 16.71 -21.75 -17.03
C PRO A 221 15.37 -22.48 -17.08
N ILE A 222 14.61 -22.26 -18.15
CA ILE A 222 13.39 -23.03 -18.43
C ILE A 222 13.82 -24.50 -18.53
N LEU A 223 13.59 -25.28 -17.46
CA LEU A 223 13.61 -26.73 -17.54
C LEU A 223 12.44 -27.12 -18.44
N LEU A 224 12.74 -27.31 -19.72
CA LEU A 224 11.80 -27.90 -20.66
C LEU A 224 11.34 -29.24 -20.07
N PRO A 225 10.03 -29.55 -20.11
CA PRO A 225 9.56 -30.85 -19.68
C PRO A 225 10.32 -31.92 -20.47
N ALA A 226 10.93 -32.86 -19.74
CA ALA A 226 11.67 -33.96 -20.34
C ALA A 226 10.80 -34.60 -21.43
N GLN A 227 11.25 -34.54 -22.68
CA GLN A 227 10.67 -35.36 -23.74
C GLN A 227 10.75 -36.81 -23.26
N GLN A 228 9.60 -37.41 -22.97
CA GLN A 228 9.50 -38.86 -22.89
C GLN A 228 9.87 -39.38 -24.27
N SER A 229 11.10 -39.86 -24.40
CA SER A 229 11.49 -40.68 -25.55
C SER A 229 10.63 -41.94 -25.52
N SER A 230 9.63 -41.99 -26.38
CA SER A 230 8.94 -43.23 -26.73
C SER A 230 9.92 -44.12 -27.49
N GLY A 231 10.77 -44.83 -26.74
CA GLY A 231 11.53 -45.96 -27.24
C GLY A 231 10.60 -47.17 -27.30
N ALA A 232 9.95 -47.37 -28.44
CA ALA A 232 9.40 -48.67 -28.78
C ALA A 232 10.58 -49.65 -28.93
N ALA A 233 10.69 -50.60 -28.01
CA ALA A 233 11.53 -51.78 -28.18
C ALA A 233 10.64 -52.90 -28.75
N THR A 234 11.00 -53.32 -29.96
CA THR A 234 10.66 -54.59 -30.61
C THR A 234 10.97 -55.79 -29.74
#